data_AF-A0A3Q0IRN5-F1
#
_entry.id   AF-A0A3Q0IRN5-F1
#
_cell.length_a   1.000
_cell.length_b   1.000
_cell.length_c   1.000
_cell.angle_alpha   90.00
_cell.angle_beta   90.00
_cell.angle_gamma   90.00
#
_symmetry.space_group_name_H-M   'P 1'
#
loop_
_entity.id
_entity.type
_entity.pdbx_description
1 polymer ?
#
loop_
_entity_poly.entity_id
_entity_poly.type
_entity_poly.pdbx_seq_one_letter_code
_entity_poly.pdbx_strand_id
1 'polypeptide(L)'
;MDYELVPYGKAKTEELVPPGNRYKFHCQHGSVECHANKIHACAIKNIENKATLLKYVACMINDNYEAEQIALDCSRQHNIDVNPILQCARSAEGEILLKTYGEMTYALTPKVSFIPTILINGNQYNQAHILKNLWGSVCALFPESSQPKECSR
;
A
#
# COMPACT_ATOMS: atom_id res chain seq x y z
N MET A 1 11.36 5.85 -12.31
CA MET A 1 10.49 4.68 -12.04
C MET A 1 9.29 5.19 -11.29
N ASP A 2 8.09 4.91 -11.81
CA ASP A 2 6.85 5.11 -11.06
C ASP A 2 6.53 3.88 -10.23
N TYR A 3 5.80 4.07 -9.14
CA TYR A 3 5.27 3.00 -8.32
C TYR A 3 3.83 3.32 -7.91
N GLU A 4 3.11 2.27 -7.53
CA GLU A 4 1.77 2.32 -6.96
C GLU A 4 1.74 1.40 -5.74
N LEU A 5 1.01 1.82 -4.69
CA LEU A 5 0.82 1.06 -3.46
C LEU A 5 -0.66 0.70 -3.33
N VAL A 6 -0.95 -0.56 -2.98
CA VAL A 6 -2.31 -1.09 -2.85
C VAL A 6 -2.46 -1.72 -1.46
N PRO A 7 -2.75 -0.92 -0.42
CA PRO A 7 -2.78 -1.39 0.97
C PRO A 7 -4.09 -2.12 1.26
N TYR A 8 -4.14 -3.42 0.93
CA TYR A 8 -5.29 -4.28 1.20
C TYR A 8 -4.88 -5.70 1.61
N GLY A 9 -3.87 -6.24 0.92
CA GLY A 9 -3.31 -7.56 1.23
C GLY A 9 -4.31 -8.68 1.01
N LYS A 10 -4.63 -9.42 2.07
CA LYS A 10 -5.57 -10.54 2.05
C LYS A 10 -6.87 -10.24 2.79
N ALA A 11 -7.18 -8.97 3.02
CA ALA A 11 -8.42 -8.57 3.65
C ALA A 11 -9.64 -9.03 2.83
N LYS A 12 -10.82 -8.99 3.46
CA LYS A 12 -12.12 -9.17 2.80
C LYS A 12 -13.00 -7.96 3.07
N THR A 13 -13.64 -7.45 2.02
CA THR A 13 -14.64 -6.39 2.10
C THR A 13 -16.03 -7.01 2.23
N GLU A 14 -16.78 -6.54 3.22
CA GLU A 14 -18.20 -6.81 3.43
C GLU A 14 -18.96 -5.49 3.29
N GLU A 15 -19.92 -5.44 2.37
CA GLU A 15 -20.82 -4.30 2.22
C GLU A 15 -21.94 -4.39 3.26
N LEU A 16 -22.13 -3.32 4.03
CA LEU A 16 -23.17 -3.27 5.04
C LEU A 16 -24.51 -2.86 4.41
N VAL A 17 -25.57 -3.63 4.69
CA VAL A 17 -26.90 -3.45 4.08
C VAL A 17 -27.51 -2.07 4.48
N PRO A 18 -28.24 -1.38 3.58
CA PRO A 18 -28.37 0.11 3.54
C PRO A 18 -29.16 0.79 4.69
N PRO A 19 -29.08 2.14 4.84
CA PRO A 19 -28.54 3.12 3.89
C PRO A 19 -27.08 3.52 4.12
N GLY A 20 -26.24 3.41 3.08
CA GLY A 20 -24.95 4.10 2.98
C GLY A 20 -23.81 3.25 2.41
N ASN A 21 -22.87 3.88 1.71
CA ASN A 21 -21.59 3.34 1.24
C ASN A 21 -20.68 3.00 2.43
N ARG A 22 -21.09 2.04 3.25
CA ARG A 22 -20.40 1.62 4.46
C ARG A 22 -19.86 0.22 4.25
N TYR A 23 -18.58 0.07 4.56
CA TYR A 23 -17.86 -1.19 4.35
C TYR A 23 -17.21 -1.65 5.65
N LYS A 24 -17.34 -2.94 5.92
CA LYS A 24 -16.60 -3.63 6.98
C LYS A 24 -15.47 -4.44 6.34
N PHE A 25 -14.31 -4.41 6.99
CA PHE A 25 -13.13 -5.13 6.53
C PHE A 25 -12.75 -6.22 7.52
N HIS A 26 -12.40 -7.38 7.00
CA HIS A 26 -11.89 -8.51 7.76
C HIS A 26 -10.44 -8.76 7.35
N CYS A 27 -9.49 -8.45 8.23
CA CYS A 27 -8.06 -8.57 7.98
C CYS A 27 -7.46 -9.74 8.78
N GLN A 28 -6.30 -10.24 8.36
CA GLN A 28 -5.71 -11.46 8.92
C GLN A 28 -5.27 -11.28 10.39
N HIS A 29 -4.87 -10.06 10.75
CA HIS A 29 -4.44 -9.65 12.08
C HIS A 29 -5.46 -8.74 12.76
N GLY A 30 -6.74 -8.87 12.41
CA GLY A 30 -7.84 -8.19 13.09
C GLY A 30 -8.03 -6.72 12.73
N SER A 31 -8.75 -5.99 13.58
CA SER A 31 -9.18 -4.61 13.32
C SER A 31 -8.02 -3.61 13.27
N VAL A 32 -6.93 -3.87 13.98
CA VAL A 32 -5.73 -3.02 13.98
C VAL A 32 -5.12 -2.98 12.58
N GLU A 33 -4.94 -4.14 11.93
CA GLU A 33 -4.47 -4.20 10.53
C GLU A 33 -5.43 -3.49 9.59
N CYS A 34 -6.74 -3.70 9.73
CA CYS A 34 -7.72 -3.02 8.88
C CYS A 34 -7.65 -1.49 9.04
N HIS A 35 -7.44 -1.00 10.26
CA HIS A 35 -7.27 0.42 10.50
C HIS A 35 -5.95 0.95 9.92
N ALA A 36 -4.85 0.22 10.09
CA ALA A 36 -3.57 0.55 9.46
C ALA A 36 -3.67 0.61 7.93
N ASN A 37 -4.38 -0.34 7.30
CA ASN A 37 -4.63 -0.34 5.86
C ASN A 37 -5.40 0.92 5.42
N LYS A 38 -6.40 1.36 6.18
CA LYS A 38 -7.09 2.64 5.92
C LYS A 38 -6.16 3.84 6.08
N ILE A 39 -5.28 3.85 7.07
CA ILE A 39 -4.29 4.93 7.25
C ILE A 39 -3.35 4.98 6.04
N HIS A 40 -2.84 3.84 5.57
CA HIS A 40 -2.02 3.78 4.36
C HIS A 40 -2.79 4.26 3.12
N ALA A 41 -4.04 3.84 2.94
CA ALA A 41 -4.91 4.29 1.85
C ALA A 41 -5.10 5.81 1.86
N CYS A 42 -5.38 6.38 3.03
CA CYS A 42 -5.52 7.82 3.21
C CYS A 42 -4.20 8.58 3.08
N ALA A 43 -3.06 7.98 3.44
CA ALA A 43 -1.74 8.56 3.22
C ALA A 43 -1.44 8.68 1.72
N ILE A 44 -1.76 7.65 0.93
CA ILE A 44 -1.61 7.69 -0.54
C ILE A 44 -2.46 8.82 -1.14
N LYS A 45 -3.68 9.04 -0.64
CA LYS A 45 -4.53 10.15 -1.08
C LYS A 45 -3.95 11.52 -0.72
N ASN A 46 -3.46 11.71 0.51
CA ASN A 46 -3.15 13.05 1.05
C ASN A 46 -1.69 13.47 0.88
N ILE A 47 -0.76 12.55 0.58
CA ILE A 47 0.66 12.86 0.38
C ILE A 47 0.98 12.87 -1.12
N GLU A 48 1.03 14.06 -1.72
CA GLU A 48 1.28 14.23 -3.15
C GLU A 48 2.70 13.84 -3.57
N ASN A 49 3.70 14.16 -2.73
CA ASN A 49 5.08 13.86 -3.03
C ASN A 49 5.35 12.36 -2.86
N LYS A 50 5.54 11.64 -3.98
CA LYS A 50 5.81 10.20 -3.98
C LYS A 50 7.03 9.82 -3.11
N ALA A 51 8.15 10.55 -3.18
CA ALA A 51 9.31 10.21 -2.36
C ALA A 51 9.02 10.32 -0.84
N THR A 52 8.26 11.33 -0.43
CA THR A 52 7.78 11.49 0.95
C THR A 52 6.78 10.41 1.33
N LEU A 53 5.81 10.09 0.46
CA LEU A 53 4.83 9.01 0.67
C LEU A 53 5.53 7.67 0.90
N LEU A 54 6.52 7.32 0.08
CA LEU A 54 7.24 6.07 0.22
C LEU A 54 8.02 5.99 1.54
N LYS A 55 8.66 7.09 1.96
CA LYS A 55 9.34 7.18 3.27
C LYS A 55 8.36 7.02 4.43
N TYR A 56 7.22 7.70 4.36
CA TYR A 56 6.18 7.62 5.38
C TYR A 56 5.60 6.21 5.51
N VAL A 57 5.24 5.57 4.40
CA VAL A 57 4.73 4.19 4.41
C VAL A 57 5.79 3.21 4.90
N ALA A 58 7.05 3.36 4.46
CA ALA A 58 8.14 2.52 4.95
C ALA A 58 8.38 2.66 6.45
N CYS A 59 8.29 3.88 6.99
CA CYS A 59 8.34 4.13 8.43
C CYS A 59 7.22 3.38 9.16
N MET A 60 5.99 3.49 8.66
CA MET A 60 4.82 2.84 9.25
C MET A 60 4.81 1.31 9.13
N ILE A 61 5.50 0.71 8.15
CA ILE A 61 5.53 -0.76 8.00
C ILE A 61 6.47 -1.41 9.02
N ASN A 62 7.43 -0.67 9.59
CA ASN A 62 8.40 -1.21 10.55
C ASN A 62 7.76 -1.59 11.90
N ASP A 63 6.59 -1.04 12.24
CA ASP A 63 5.81 -1.37 13.42
C ASP A 63 4.32 -1.17 13.08
N ASN A 64 3.45 -2.10 13.45
CA ASN A 64 2.02 -2.01 13.14
C ASN A 64 1.11 -2.34 14.34
N TYR A 65 1.66 -2.39 15.55
CA TYR A 65 0.86 -2.69 16.75
C TYR A 65 -0.05 -1.52 17.15
N GLU A 66 0.42 -0.28 17.01
CA GLU A 66 -0.29 0.95 17.40
C GLU A 66 -0.42 1.91 16.20
N ALA A 67 -1.26 1.55 15.23
CA ALA A 67 -1.29 2.15 13.90
C ALA A 67 -1.40 3.70 13.88
N GLU A 68 -2.21 4.31 14.75
CA GLU A 68 -2.34 5.78 14.80
C GLU A 68 -1.16 6.45 15.48
N GLN A 69 -0.61 5.88 16.55
CA GLN A 69 0.57 6.43 17.20
C GLN A 69 1.78 6.41 16.26
N ILE A 70 1.92 5.31 15.52
CA ILE A 70 2.99 5.14 14.54
C ILE A 70 2.80 6.11 13.36
N ALA A 71 1.56 6.34 12.91
CA ALA A 71 1.25 7.38 11.93
C ALA A 71 1.69 8.77 12.43
N LEU A 72 1.41 9.13 13.69
CA LEU A 72 1.87 10.39 14.29
C LEU A 72 3.39 10.51 14.29
N ASP A 73 4.10 9.46 14.71
CA ASP A 73 5.55 9.48 14.83
C ASP A 73 6.24 9.53 13.46
N CYS A 74 5.77 8.75 12.49
CA CYS A 74 6.24 8.82 11.10
C CYS A 74 5.93 10.17 10.45
N SER A 75 4.78 10.78 10.78
CA SER A 75 4.44 12.13 10.31
C SER A 75 5.38 13.18 10.87
N ARG A 76 5.75 13.11 12.15
CA ARG A 76 6.75 14.00 12.77
C ARG A 76 8.11 13.83 12.11
N GLN A 77 8.53 12.59 11.86
CA GLN A 77 9.82 12.28 11.24
C GLN A 77 9.94 12.83 9.81
N HIS A 78 8.83 12.86 9.06
CA HIS A 78 8.80 13.26 7.66
C HIS A 78 8.14 14.61 7.38
N ASN A 79 7.81 15.38 8.43
CA ASN A 79 7.18 16.69 8.35
C ASN A 79 5.86 16.67 7.55
N ILE A 80 4.96 15.75 7.90
CA ILE A 80 3.65 15.54 7.25
C ILE A 80 2.54 15.93 8.22
N ASP A 81 1.56 16.69 7.73
CA ASP A 81 0.31 16.90 8.49
C ASP A 81 -0.51 15.61 8.51
N VAL A 82 -0.54 15.00 9.69
CA VAL A 82 -1.19 13.71 9.95
C VAL A 82 -2.71 13.81 10.08
N ASN A 83 -3.23 15.01 10.39
CA ASN A 83 -4.65 15.21 10.66
C ASN A 83 -5.56 14.80 9.49
N PRO A 84 -5.33 15.24 8.24
CA PRO A 84 -6.16 14.81 7.12
C PRO A 84 -6.09 13.29 6.87
N ILE A 85 -4.95 12.66 7.18
CA ILE A 85 -4.78 11.21 7.03
C ILE A 85 -5.64 10.46 8.05
N LEU A 86 -5.56 10.82 9.34
CA LEU A 86 -6.33 10.15 10.40
C LEU A 86 -7.83 10.44 10.31
N GLN A 87 -8.22 11.67 9.93
CA GLN A 87 -9.61 12.02 9.69
C GLN A 87 -10.20 11.17 8.55
N CYS A 88 -9.47 11.07 7.43
CA CYS A 88 -9.85 10.20 6.33
C CYS A 88 -9.99 8.74 6.78
N ALA A 89 -9.01 8.19 7.52
CA ALA A 89 -8.99 6.78 7.92
C ALA A 89 -10.15 6.40 8.87
N ARG A 90 -10.66 7.37 9.64
CA ARG A 90 -11.81 7.21 10.55
C ARG A 90 -13.17 7.45 9.89
N SER A 91 -13.19 7.87 8.62
CA SER A 91 -14.40 8.25 7.90
C SER A 91 -14.83 7.21 6.86
N ALA A 92 -16.02 7.41 6.28
CA ALA A 92 -16.49 6.64 5.13
C ALA A 92 -15.55 6.78 3.90
N GLU A 93 -14.78 7.87 3.80
CA GLU A 93 -13.79 8.03 2.74
C GLU A 93 -12.70 6.95 2.84
N GLY A 94 -12.16 6.70 4.04
CA GLY A 94 -11.18 5.64 4.25
C GLY A 94 -11.74 4.25 3.96
N GLU A 95 -13.04 4.03 4.24
CA GLU A 95 -13.73 2.79 3.86
C GLU A 95 -13.81 2.64 2.34
N ILE A 96 -14.22 3.70 1.62
CA ILE A 96 -14.32 3.69 0.16
C ILE A 96 -12.94 3.43 -0.48
N LEU A 97 -11.90 4.13 -0.02
CA LEU A 97 -10.54 3.95 -0.52
C LEU A 97 -10.05 2.51 -0.31
N LEU A 98 -10.22 1.96 0.90
CA LEU A 98 -9.78 0.59 1.18
C LEU A 98 -10.56 -0.45 0.36
N LYS A 99 -11.87 -0.23 0.15
CA LYS A 99 -12.69 -1.05 -0.75
C LYS A 99 -12.16 -1.00 -2.18
N THR A 100 -11.81 0.19 -2.69
CA THR A 100 -11.22 0.35 -4.03
C THR A 100 -9.89 -0.41 -4.17
N TYR A 101 -9.00 -0.33 -3.17
CA TYR A 101 -7.78 -1.13 -3.17
C TYR A 101 -8.05 -2.65 -3.08
N GLY A 102 -9.15 -3.05 -2.43
CA GLY A 102 -9.64 -4.42 -2.44
C GLY A 102 -10.05 -4.89 -3.83
N GLU A 103 -10.79 -4.07 -4.58
CA GLU A 103 -11.16 -4.37 -5.97
C GLU A 103 -9.94 -4.49 -6.88
N MET A 104 -8.98 -3.58 -6.75
CA MET A 104 -7.70 -3.67 -7.48
C MET A 104 -6.97 -4.97 -7.17
N THR A 105 -6.94 -5.38 -5.90
CA THR A 105 -6.29 -6.63 -5.47
C THR A 105 -7.02 -7.86 -6.02
N TYR A 106 -8.35 -7.87 -6.02
CA TYR A 106 -9.14 -9.00 -6.54
C TYR A 106 -9.17 -9.10 -8.06
N ALA A 107 -8.92 -8.00 -8.77
CA ALA A 107 -8.81 -7.98 -10.22
C ALA A 107 -7.51 -8.64 -10.73
N LEU A 108 -6.53 -8.88 -9.86
CA LEU A 108 -5.25 -9.49 -10.24
C LEU A 108 -5.41 -10.92 -10.77
N THR A 109 -4.65 -11.21 -11.83
CA THR A 109 -4.54 -12.53 -12.44
C THR A 109 -3.07 -12.88 -12.62
N PRO A 110 -2.54 -13.91 -11.92
CA PRO A 110 -3.24 -14.81 -11.00
C PRO A 110 -3.68 -14.12 -9.69
N LYS A 111 -4.74 -14.67 -9.07
CA LYS A 111 -5.22 -14.19 -7.77
C LYS A 111 -4.10 -14.18 -6.73
N VAL A 112 -4.08 -13.15 -5.89
CA VAL A 112 -3.12 -13.01 -4.80
C VAL A 112 -3.20 -14.20 -3.83
N SER A 113 -2.11 -14.96 -3.73
CA SER A 113 -2.00 -16.12 -2.84
C SER A 113 -1.09 -15.88 -1.63
N PHE A 114 -0.23 -14.85 -1.67
CA PHE A 114 0.68 -14.47 -0.58
C PHE A 114 0.94 -12.96 -0.61
N ILE A 115 1.43 -12.41 0.50
CA ILE A 115 1.84 -11.01 0.59
C ILE A 115 3.31 -10.93 1.03
N PRO A 116 4.05 -9.87 0.65
CA PRO A 116 3.68 -8.90 -0.38
C PRO A 116 3.70 -9.53 -1.78
N THR A 117 2.75 -9.16 -2.65
CA THR A 117 2.75 -9.51 -4.08
C THR A 117 3.17 -8.27 -4.87
N ILE A 118 4.14 -8.41 -5.78
CA ILE A 118 4.71 -7.30 -6.54
C ILE A 118 4.41 -7.49 -8.02
N LEU A 119 3.95 -6.42 -8.67
CA LEU A 119 3.79 -6.36 -10.12
C LEU A 119 4.87 -5.48 -10.72
N ILE A 120 5.51 -5.94 -11.80
CA ILE A 120 6.39 -5.12 -12.62
C ILE A 120 5.81 -5.06 -14.03
N ASN A 121 5.53 -3.86 -14.53
CA ASN A 121 4.81 -3.62 -15.78
C ASN A 121 3.51 -4.45 -15.88
N GLY A 122 2.75 -4.54 -14.78
CA GLY A 122 1.50 -5.30 -14.71
C GLY A 122 1.65 -6.82 -14.54
N ASN A 123 2.87 -7.36 -14.50
CA ASN A 123 3.10 -8.80 -14.47
C ASN A 123 3.53 -9.32 -13.10
N GLN A 124 3.04 -10.51 -12.72
CA GLN A 124 3.28 -11.18 -11.43
C GLN A 124 4.34 -12.31 -11.49
N TYR A 125 5.31 -12.23 -12.41
CA TYR A 125 6.30 -13.29 -12.58
C TYR A 125 7.22 -13.47 -11.35
N ASN A 126 7.82 -14.66 -11.23
CA ASN A 126 8.91 -15.03 -10.31
C ASN A 126 9.03 -14.19 -9.02
N GLN A 127 7.99 -14.25 -8.19
CA GLN A 127 7.89 -13.44 -6.97
C GLN A 127 9.05 -13.69 -6.00
N ALA A 128 9.53 -14.94 -5.89
CA ALA A 128 10.69 -15.27 -5.07
C ALA A 128 11.95 -14.51 -5.50
N HIS A 129 12.18 -14.37 -6.81
CA HIS A 129 13.30 -13.58 -7.33
C HIS A 129 13.11 -12.09 -7.11
N ILE A 130 11.91 -11.56 -7.38
CA ILE A 130 11.60 -10.14 -7.18
C ILE A 130 11.78 -9.72 -5.72
N LEU A 131 11.29 -10.53 -4.77
CA LEU A 131 11.43 -10.23 -3.34
C LEU A 131 12.89 -10.28 -2.86
N LYS A 132 13.70 -11.15 -3.46
CA LYS A 132 15.13 -11.24 -3.14
C LYS A 132 15.93 -10.08 -3.73
N ASN A 133 15.61 -9.65 -4.95
CA ASN A 133 16.33 -8.61 -5.67
C ASN A 133 15.41 -7.83 -6.61
N LEU A 134 14.60 -6.94 -6.02
CA LEU A 134 13.69 -6.07 -6.78
C LEU A 134 14.48 -5.16 -7.73
N TRP A 135 15.59 -4.61 -7.25
CA TRP A 135 16.45 -3.72 -8.03
C TRP A 135 16.96 -4.40 -9.31
N GLY A 136 17.56 -5.58 -9.18
CA GLY A 136 18.03 -6.37 -10.33
C GLY A 136 16.89 -6.77 -11.26
N SER A 137 15.73 -7.13 -10.71
CA SER A 137 14.54 -7.49 -11.50
C SER A 137 14.06 -6.31 -12.35
N VAL A 138 14.06 -5.09 -11.81
CA VAL A 138 13.71 -3.87 -12.56
C VAL A 138 14.78 -3.54 -13.59
N CYS A 139 16.06 -3.60 -13.21
CA CYS A 139 17.18 -3.30 -14.09
C CYS A 139 17.28 -4.24 -15.30
N ALA A 140 16.90 -5.50 -15.14
CA ALA A 140 16.87 -6.49 -16.22
C ALA A 140 15.79 -6.23 -17.28
N LEU A 141 14.84 -5.31 -17.03
CA LEU A 141 13.82 -4.93 -18.01
C LEU A 141 14.28 -3.83 -18.96
N PHE A 142 15.38 -3.14 -18.64
CA PHE A 142 15.93 -2.13 -19.53
C PHE A 142 16.77 -2.81 -20.63
N PRO A 143 16.66 -2.36 -21.88
CA PRO A 143 17.62 -2.72 -22.91
C PRO A 143 19.05 -2.35 -22.49
N GLU A 144 20.03 -3.18 -22.84
CA GLU A 144 21.44 -2.90 -22.54
C GLU A 144 21.90 -1.51 -23.01
N SER A 145 21.37 -1.07 -24.15
CA SER A 145 21.70 0.23 -24.76
C SER A 145 21.13 1.45 -24.04
N SER A 146 20.17 1.26 -23.13
CA SER A 146 19.49 2.35 -22.40
C SER A 146 19.40 2.09 -20.90
N GLN A 147 20.24 1.19 -20.39
CA GLN A 147 20.23 0.83 -18.99
C GLN A 147 20.70 2.02 -18.12
N PRO A 148 19.95 2.40 -17.07
CA PRO A 148 20.37 3.45 -16.15
C PRO A 148 21.71 3.13 -15.49
N LYS A 149 22.53 4.14 -15.19
CA LYS A 149 23.86 3.96 -14.56
C LYS A 149 23.77 3.24 -13.22
N GLU A 150 22.68 3.43 -12.51
CA GLU A 150 22.41 2.82 -11.21
C GLU A 150 22.27 1.29 -11.31
N CYS A 151 21.92 0.76 -12.49
CA CYS A 151 21.78 -0.67 -12.75
C CYS A 151 23.10 -1.38 -13.04
N SER A 152 24.19 -0.65 -13.25
CA SER A 152 25.54 -1.19 -13.45
C SER A 152 26.26 -1.55 -12.14
N ARG A 153 25.51 -1.66 -11.04
CA ARG A 153 26.01 -1.94 -9.69
C ARG A 153 25.96 -3.42 -9.34
#